data_AF-V9VXJ7-F1
#
_entry.id   AF-V9VXJ7-F1
#
_cell.length_a   1.000
_cell.length_b   1.000
_cell.length_c   1.000
_cell.angle_alpha   90.00
_cell.angle_beta   90.00
_cell.angle_gamma   90.00
#
_symmetry.space_group_name_H-M   'P 1'
#
loop_
_entity.id
_entity.type
_entity.pdbx_description
1 polymer ?
#
loop_
_entity_poly.entity_id
_entity_poly.type
_entity_poly.pdbx_seq_one_letter_code
_entity_poly.pdbx_strand_id
1 'polypeptide(L)'
;MEFLSVVVAAAAAFALGAGYYSALAKPWTEAAGVECNKDGKPKGGQSPAIFALAFVLQLIVVGMMRHVFTLSGVETLGAGLVGGAGIGLFFISPWIALNNMYGMRPMKLTLIDGGYATLACAVSGLVLSLF
;
A
#
# COMPACT_ATOMS: atom_id res chain seq x y z
N MET A 1 1.06 -3.28 -23.60
CA MET A 1 0.22 -3.88 -22.55
C MET A 1 0.96 -3.92 -21.21
N GLU A 2 2.23 -4.33 -21.20
CA GLU A 2 2.97 -4.56 -19.95
C GLU A 2 3.25 -3.32 -19.10
N PHE A 3 3.59 -2.19 -19.70
CA PHE A 3 3.74 -0.94 -18.95
C PHE A 3 2.39 -0.39 -18.49
N LEU A 4 1.33 -0.62 -19.28
CA LEU A 4 -0.01 -0.14 -18.95
C LEU A 4 -0.56 -0.89 -17.74
N SER A 5 -0.36 -2.21 -17.64
CA SER A 5 -0.83 -3.00 -16.50
C SER A 5 -0.24 -2.53 -15.18
N VAL A 6 1.06 -2.20 -15.15
CA VAL A 6 1.74 -1.63 -13.98
C VAL A 6 1.14 -0.29 -13.57
N VAL A 7 0.90 0.61 -14.53
CA VAL A 7 0.33 1.94 -14.24
C VAL A 7 -1.10 1.81 -13.71
N VAL A 8 -1.92 0.94 -14.30
CA VAL A 8 -3.31 0.72 -13.87
C VAL A 8 -3.35 0.07 -12.48
N ALA A 9 -2.50 -0.92 -12.21
CA ALA A 9 -2.42 -1.56 -10.90
C ALA A 9 -1.92 -0.57 -9.81
N ALA A 10 -0.94 0.28 -10.13
CA ALA A 10 -0.51 1.33 -9.21
C ALA A 10 -1.62 2.36 -8.94
N ALA A 11 -2.38 2.76 -9.97
CA ALA A 11 -3.54 3.64 -9.81
C ALA A 11 -4.63 3.02 -8.93
N ALA A 12 -4.92 1.73 -9.09
CA ALA A 12 -5.88 1.00 -8.26
C ALA A 12 -5.44 0.96 -6.79
N ALA A 13 -4.17 0.63 -6.52
CA ALA A 13 -3.63 0.64 -5.16
C ALA A 13 -3.60 2.04 -4.54
N PHE A 14 -3.26 3.07 -5.33
CA PHE A 14 -3.24 4.46 -4.86
C PHE A 14 -4.65 4.96 -4.50
N ALA A 15 -5.65 4.67 -5.34
CA ALA A 15 -7.04 4.97 -5.06
C ALA A 15 -7.57 4.23 -3.82
N LEU A 16 -7.19 2.95 -3.67
CA LEU A 16 -7.49 2.17 -2.46
C LEU A 16 -6.86 2.82 -1.22
N GLY A 17 -5.60 3.25 -1.30
CA GLY A 17 -4.91 3.94 -0.21
C GLY A 17 -5.61 5.23 0.19
N ALA A 18 -6.01 6.04 -0.79
CA ALA A 18 -6.80 7.25 -0.52
C ALA A 18 -8.09 6.93 0.24
N GLY A 19 -8.84 5.90 -0.18
CA GLY A 19 -10.05 5.46 0.52
C GLY A 19 -9.78 4.88 1.92
N TYR A 20 -8.79 4.00 2.04
CA TYR A 20 -8.44 3.30 3.27
C TYR A 20 -7.98 4.26 4.37
N TYR A 21 -7.02 5.15 4.05
CA TYR A 21 -6.53 6.13 5.01
C TYR A 21 -7.53 7.25 5.29
N SER A 22 -8.44 7.57 4.36
CA SER A 22 -9.55 8.47 4.66
C SER A 22 -10.53 7.85 5.66
N ALA A 23 -10.88 6.58 5.47
CA ALA A 23 -11.79 5.87 6.38
C ALA A 23 -11.19 5.66 7.78
N LEU A 24 -9.87 5.46 7.87
CA LEU A 24 -9.13 5.25 9.11
C LEU A 24 -8.36 6.49 9.58
N ALA A 25 -8.71 7.69 9.09
CA ALA A 25 -7.94 8.90 9.32
C ALA A 25 -7.70 9.19 10.82
N LYS A 26 -8.76 9.09 11.63
CA LYS A 26 -8.67 9.32 13.08
C LYS A 26 -7.79 8.28 13.81
N PRO A 27 -8.06 6.96 13.72
CA PRO A 27 -7.20 5.98 14.39
C PRO A 27 -5.76 5.96 13.86
N TRP A 28 -5.55 6.30 12.58
CA TRP A 28 -4.21 6.44 12.00
C TRP A 28 -3.46 7.67 12.53
N THR A 29 -4.08 8.86 12.53
CA THR A 29 -3.43 10.10 13.04
C THR A 29 -3.02 9.96 14.51
N GLU A 30 -3.89 9.38 15.34
CA GLU A 30 -3.58 9.05 16.74
C GLU A 30 -2.37 8.11 16.87
N ALA A 31 -2.32 7.03 16.08
CA ALA A 31 -1.26 6.03 16.16
C ALA A 31 0.07 6.50 15.54
N ALA A 32 -0.02 7.30 14.47
CA ALA A 32 1.13 7.89 13.80
C ALA A 32 1.77 9.04 14.61
N GLY A 33 1.04 9.58 15.60
CA GLY A 33 1.50 10.72 16.40
C GLY A 33 1.64 12.00 15.59
N VAL A 34 0.86 12.13 14.52
CA VAL A 34 0.90 13.31 13.65
C VAL A 34 0.17 14.44 14.36
N GLU A 35 0.85 15.55 14.60
CA GLU A 35 0.21 16.74 15.18
C GLU A 35 -0.94 17.21 14.30
N CYS A 36 -2.10 17.41 14.90
CA CYS A 36 -3.27 17.92 14.19
C CYS A 36 -3.57 19.38 14.57
N ASN A 37 -4.17 20.11 13.65
CA ASN A 37 -4.73 21.44 13.91
C ASN A 37 -6.09 21.31 14.63
N LYS A 38 -6.71 22.45 14.96
CA LYS A 38 -8.03 22.52 15.60
C LYS A 38 -9.16 21.82 14.83
N ASP A 39 -8.98 21.62 13.52
CA ASP A 39 -9.93 20.95 12.63
C ASP A 39 -9.63 19.45 12.47
N GLY A 40 -8.69 18.90 13.26
CA GLY A 40 -8.32 17.49 13.23
C GLY A 40 -7.47 17.07 12.02
N LYS A 41 -6.93 18.03 11.26
CA LYS A 41 -6.07 17.76 10.09
C LYS A 41 -4.60 17.82 10.47
N PRO A 42 -3.72 17.01 9.87
CA PRO A 42 -2.27 17.11 10.04
C PRO A 42 -1.76 18.55 9.89
N LYS A 43 -1.04 19.05 10.90
CA LYS A 43 -0.33 20.33 10.83
C LYS A 43 0.73 20.25 9.73
N GLY A 44 0.77 21.25 8.85
CA GLY A 44 1.62 21.26 7.67
C GLY A 44 0.97 20.69 6.41
N GLY A 45 -0.18 20.01 6.52
CA GLY A 45 -0.92 19.44 5.40
C GLY A 45 -0.15 18.33 4.67
N GLN A 46 -0.77 17.74 3.65
CA GLN A 46 -0.10 16.84 2.71
C GLN A 46 0.16 17.62 1.43
N SER A 47 1.43 17.70 1.02
CA SER A 47 1.80 18.41 -0.20
C SER A 47 1.54 17.54 -1.44
N PRO A 48 1.21 18.13 -2.60
CA PRO A 48 1.11 17.39 -3.87
C PRO A 48 2.36 16.56 -4.19
N ALA A 49 3.54 17.03 -3.75
CA ALA A 49 4.80 16.32 -3.92
C ALA A 49 4.86 14.98 -3.17
N ILE A 50 4.28 14.90 -1.96
CA ILE A 50 4.21 13.65 -1.19
C ILE A 50 3.37 12.62 -1.95
N PHE A 51 2.21 13.04 -2.49
CA PHE A 51 1.35 12.16 -3.26
C PHE A 51 1.99 11.67 -4.55
N ALA A 52 2.67 12.56 -5.27
CA ALA A 52 3.40 12.19 -6.48
C ALA A 52 4.51 11.17 -6.17
N LEU A 53 5.30 11.39 -5.11
CA LEU A 53 6.34 10.46 -4.69
C LEU A 53 5.75 9.12 -4.23
N ALA A 54 4.65 9.14 -3.46
CA ALA A 54 3.96 7.93 -3.04
C ALA A 54 3.47 7.11 -4.24
N PHE A 55 2.93 7.77 -5.28
CA PHE A 55 2.54 7.10 -6.51
C PHE A 55 3.74 6.48 -7.25
N VAL A 56 4.89 7.18 -7.30
CA VAL A 56 6.13 6.62 -7.87
C VAL A 56 6.61 5.39 -7.09
N LEU A 57 6.57 5.42 -5.75
CA LEU A 57 6.89 4.26 -4.93
C LEU A 57 5.93 3.09 -5.20
N GLN A 58 4.64 3.38 -5.40
CA GLN A 58 3.64 2.37 -5.77
C GLN A 58 3.96 1.73 -7.12
N LEU A 59 4.37 2.51 -8.13
CA LEU A 59 4.81 2.00 -9.43
C LEU A 59 6.01 1.05 -9.30
N ILE A 60 6.97 1.36 -8.43
CA ILE A 60 8.13 0.50 -8.19
C ILE A 60 7.70 -0.83 -7.58
N VAL A 61 6.87 -0.80 -6.53
CA VAL A 61 6.36 -2.02 -5.88
C VAL A 61 5.58 -2.89 -6.86
N VAL A 62 4.63 -2.31 -7.57
CA VAL A 62 3.77 -3.04 -8.53
C VAL A 62 4.56 -3.53 -9.73
N GLY A 63 5.54 -2.76 -10.22
CA GLY A 63 6.43 -3.18 -11.30
C GLY A 63 7.26 -4.41 -10.91
N MET A 64 7.77 -4.44 -9.67
CA MET A 64 8.48 -5.60 -9.14
C MET A 64 7.55 -6.81 -8.96
N MET A 65 6.33 -6.59 -8.45
CA MET A 65 5.32 -7.65 -8.35
C MET A 65 5.02 -8.28 -9.71
N ARG A 66 4.83 -7.46 -10.76
CA ARG A 66 4.62 -7.95 -12.12
C ARG A 66 5.78 -8.84 -12.56
N HIS A 67 7.02 -8.39 -12.38
CA HIS A 67 8.20 -9.19 -12.73
C HIS A 67 8.21 -10.55 -12.00
N VAL A 68 7.94 -10.57 -10.69
CA VAL A 68 7.87 -11.82 -9.91
C VAL A 68 6.74 -12.72 -10.40
N PHE A 69 5.56 -12.17 -10.71
CA PHE A 69 4.41 -12.92 -11.19
C PHE A 69 4.68 -13.58 -12.54
N THR A 70 5.29 -12.84 -13.48
CA THR A 70 5.71 -13.39 -14.77
C THR A 70 6.72 -14.54 -14.60
N LEU A 71 7.74 -14.37 -13.75
CA LEU A 71 8.73 -15.43 -13.50
C LEU A 71 8.13 -16.66 -12.80
N SER A 72 7.06 -16.45 -12.04
CA SER A 72 6.39 -17.49 -11.25
C SER A 72 5.19 -18.13 -11.96
N GLY A 73 4.90 -17.74 -13.21
CA GLY A 73 3.76 -18.28 -13.98
C GLY A 73 2.38 -17.93 -13.38
N VAL A 74 2.25 -16.76 -12.76
CA VAL A 74 0.99 -16.30 -12.16
C VAL A 74 0.11 -15.70 -13.24
N GLU A 75 -0.81 -16.51 -13.78
CA GLU A 75 -1.64 -16.13 -14.95
C GLU A 75 -3.13 -15.96 -14.63
N THR A 76 -3.60 -16.41 -13.47
CA THR A 76 -5.04 -16.35 -13.12
C THR A 76 -5.33 -15.23 -12.13
N LEU A 77 -6.55 -14.68 -12.19
CA LEU A 77 -7.01 -13.65 -11.26
C LEU A 77 -6.91 -14.09 -9.78
N GLY A 78 -7.29 -15.34 -9.50
CA GLY A 78 -7.19 -15.89 -8.15
C GLY A 78 -5.74 -16.00 -7.67
N ALA A 79 -4.83 -16.46 -8.54
CA ALA A 79 -3.41 -16.53 -8.21
C ALA A 79 -2.78 -15.13 -8.04
N GLY A 80 -3.16 -14.16 -8.87
CA GLY A 80 -2.70 -12.77 -8.74
C GLY A 80 -3.16 -12.12 -7.43
N LEU A 81 -4.44 -12.28 -7.08
CA LEU A 81 -5.00 -11.79 -5.81
C LEU A 81 -4.28 -12.42 -4.60
N VAL A 82 -4.16 -13.75 -4.57
CA VAL A 82 -3.54 -14.49 -3.46
C VAL A 82 -2.04 -14.21 -3.39
N GLY A 83 -1.34 -14.19 -4.53
CA GLY A 83 0.08 -13.86 -4.60
C GLY A 83 0.35 -12.44 -4.12
N GLY A 84 -0.49 -11.48 -4.53
CA GLY A 84 -0.40 -10.09 -4.09
C GLY A 84 -0.68 -9.94 -2.60
N ALA A 85 -1.74 -10.56 -2.10
CA ALA A 85 -2.05 -10.61 -0.68
C ALA A 85 -0.89 -11.24 0.11
N GLY A 86 -0.27 -12.30 -0.42
CA GLY A 86 0.88 -12.97 0.19
C GLY A 86 2.10 -12.04 0.32
N ILE A 87 2.43 -11.30 -0.74
CA ILE A 87 3.52 -10.30 -0.71
C ILE A 87 3.23 -9.23 0.36
N GLY A 88 2.03 -8.67 0.35
CA GLY A 88 1.67 -7.62 1.30
C GLY A 88 1.60 -8.11 2.74
N LEU A 89 1.02 -9.29 2.99
CA LEU A 89 0.81 -9.85 4.32
C LEU A 89 2.07 -10.46 4.93
N PHE A 90 2.90 -11.14 4.13
CA PHE A 90 4.02 -11.92 4.64
C PHE A 90 5.39 -11.29 4.38
N PHE A 91 5.52 -10.31 3.48
CA PHE A 91 6.77 -9.57 3.31
C PHE A 91 6.67 -8.13 3.80
N ILE A 92 5.70 -7.36 3.29
CA ILE A 92 5.64 -5.92 3.57
C ILE A 92 5.13 -5.64 4.99
N SER A 93 4.05 -6.29 5.42
CA SER A 93 3.48 -6.07 6.76
C SER A 93 4.45 -6.42 7.89
N PRO A 94 5.20 -7.54 7.85
CA PRO A 94 6.21 -7.84 8.86
C PRO A 94 7.37 -6.84 8.82
N TRP A 95 7.77 -6.37 7.63
CA TRP A 95 8.80 -5.33 7.51
C TRP A 95 8.37 -4.00 8.14
N ILE A 96 7.10 -3.60 7.93
CA ILE A 96 6.48 -2.46 8.62
C ILE A 96 6.47 -2.69 10.12
N ALA A 97 6.10 -3.89 10.59
CA ALA A 97 6.09 -4.22 12.01
C ALA A 97 7.47 -4.05 12.64
N LEU A 98 8.54 -4.54 11.99
CA LEU A 98 9.92 -4.38 12.45
C LEU A 98 10.28 -2.89 12.60
N ASN A 99 10.05 -2.09 11.56
CA ASN A 99 10.36 -0.66 11.57
C ASN A 99 9.59 0.10 12.66
N ASN A 100 8.29 -0.21 12.81
CA ASN A 100 7.46 0.41 13.83
C ASN A 100 7.89 -0.01 15.25
N MET A 101 8.21 -1.28 15.47
CA MET A 101 8.68 -1.77 16.78
C MET A 101 10.01 -1.13 17.18
N TYR A 102 11.00 -1.08 16.28
CA TYR A 102 12.27 -0.41 16.56
C TYR A 102 12.11 1.10 16.73
N GLY A 103 11.13 1.70 16.04
CA GLY A 103 10.74 3.09 16.22
C GLY A 103 9.83 3.35 17.45
N MET A 104 9.61 2.35 18.31
CA MET A 104 8.73 2.42 19.49
C MET A 104 7.32 2.94 19.17
N ARG A 105 6.83 2.66 17.96
CA ARG A 105 5.49 3.03 17.50
C ARG A 105 4.45 2.04 18.03
N PRO A 106 3.20 2.49 18.28
CA PRO A 106 2.17 1.60 18.79
C PRO A 106 1.81 0.51 17.76
N MET A 107 1.51 -0.71 18.24
CA MET A 107 1.10 -1.84 17.38
C MET A 107 -0.13 -1.53 16.50
N LYS A 108 -0.98 -0.59 16.94
CA LYS A 108 -2.11 -0.07 16.16
C LYS A 108 -1.66 0.51 14.81
N LEU A 109 -0.51 1.19 14.76
CA LEU A 109 0.04 1.74 13.50
C LEU A 109 0.44 0.61 12.55
N THR A 110 1.13 -0.41 13.07
CA THR A 110 1.49 -1.62 12.31
C THR A 110 0.28 -2.33 11.72
N LEU A 111 -0.81 -2.45 12.49
CA LEU A 111 -2.02 -3.10 11.99
C LEU A 111 -2.68 -2.30 10.86
N ILE A 112 -2.73 -0.97 10.97
CA ILE A 112 -3.30 -0.10 9.95
C ILE A 112 -2.43 -0.12 8.68
N ASP A 113 -1.12 0.14 8.81
CA ASP A 113 -0.23 0.24 7.65
C ASP A 113 0.04 -1.12 6.99
N GLY A 114 0.16 -2.20 7.78
CA GLY A 114 0.23 -3.56 7.26
C GLY A 114 -1.07 -4.03 6.61
N GLY A 115 -2.22 -3.65 7.18
CA GLY A 115 -3.54 -3.89 6.59
C GLY A 115 -3.66 -3.23 5.20
N TYR A 116 -3.26 -1.96 5.09
CA TYR A 116 -3.18 -1.27 3.80
C TYR A 116 -2.22 -1.99 2.84
N ALA A 117 -0.98 -2.29 3.26
CA ALA A 117 0.01 -2.95 2.41
C ALA A 117 -0.51 -4.27 1.83
N THR A 118 -1.18 -5.07 2.66
CA THR A 118 -1.81 -6.33 2.26
C THR A 118 -2.90 -6.12 1.21
N LEU A 119 -3.85 -5.21 1.46
CA LEU A 119 -4.96 -4.95 0.54
C LEU A 119 -4.49 -4.31 -0.77
N ALA A 120 -3.55 -3.36 -0.70
CA ALA A 120 -2.98 -2.69 -1.86
C ALA A 120 -2.25 -3.67 -2.77
N CYS A 121 -1.44 -4.58 -2.21
CA CYS A 121 -0.79 -5.62 -2.99
C CYS A 121 -1.78 -6.65 -3.53
N ALA A 122 -2.81 -7.05 -2.76
CA ALA A 122 -3.86 -7.94 -3.24
C ALA A 122 -4.58 -7.38 -4.48
N VAL A 123 -5.04 -6.12 -4.40
CA VAL A 123 -5.69 -5.42 -5.52
C VAL A 123 -4.74 -5.23 -6.69
N SER A 124 -3.48 -4.83 -6.44
CA SER A 124 -2.47 -4.70 -7.50
C SER A 124 -2.25 -6.02 -8.22
N GLY A 125 -2.13 -7.12 -7.48
CA GLY A 125 -1.91 -8.45 -8.03
C GLY A 125 -3.10 -8.93 -8.87
N LEU A 126 -4.33 -8.68 -8.40
CA LEU A 126 -5.53 -8.94 -9.17
C LEU A 126 -5.54 -8.18 -10.51
N VAL A 127 -5.21 -6.87 -10.46
CA VAL A 127 -5.20 -6.02 -11.65
C VAL A 127 -4.10 -6.41 -12.63
N LEU A 128 -2.91 -6.78 -12.13
CA LEU A 128 -1.82 -7.25 -12.97
C LEU A 128 -2.18 -8.52 -13.74
N SER A 129 -3.01 -9.40 -13.16
CA SER A 129 -3.48 -10.63 -13.82
C SER A 129 -4.66 -10.42 -14.80
N LEU A 130 -5.07 -9.18 -15.07
CA LEU A 130 -6.06 -8.86 -16.11
C LEU A 130 -5.45 -8.67 -17.51
N PHE A 131 -4.13 -8.65 -17.62
CA PHE A 131 -3.37 -8.35 -18.83
C PHE A 131 -2.47 -9.53 -19.21
#